data_AF-A0A2P6RHY9-F1
#
_entry.id   AF-A0A2P6RHY9-F1
#
_cell.length_a   1.000
_cell.length_b   1.000
_cell.length_c   1.000
_cell.angle_alpha   90.00
_cell.angle_beta   90.00
_cell.angle_gamma   90.00
#
_symmetry.space_group_name_H-M   'P 1'
#
loop_
_entity.id
_entity.type
_entity.pdbx_description
1 polymer ?
#
loop_
_entity_poly.entity_id
_entity_poly.type
_entity_poly.pdbx_seq_one_letter_code
_entity_poly.pdbx_strand_id
1 'polypeptide(L)'
;MLLDLEKWGLYMYKATLSNGWFLAVKKLHHDSEQSEKQFISELLALSRLRHVNLIPLLGFCIQNNEKLLVYKYTSNGNLYNWLHPVKIAIGVARGLACLHHNTKF
;
A
#
# COMPACT_ATOMS: atom_id res chain seq x y z
N MET A 1 14.00 -17.27 -4.30
CA MET A 1 13.98 -15.93 -3.66
C MET A 1 13.31 -16.13 -2.31
N LEU A 2 14.09 -16.35 -1.25
CA LEU A 2 13.54 -16.54 0.10
C LEU A 2 13.14 -15.16 0.61
N LEU A 3 11.83 -14.93 0.71
CA LEU A 3 11.27 -13.74 1.34
C LEU A 3 10.98 -14.10 2.78
N ASP A 4 11.72 -13.52 3.72
CA ASP A 4 11.33 -13.57 5.12
C ASP A 4 10.12 -12.65 5.32
N LEU A 5 8.99 -13.24 5.73
CA LEU A 5 7.73 -12.55 5.93
C LEU A 5 7.46 -12.34 7.42
N GLU A 6 7.46 -11.09 7.85
CA GLU A 6 7.09 -10.69 9.20
C GLU A 6 5.67 -10.10 9.20
N LYS A 7 4.76 -10.64 10.01
CA LYS A 7 3.37 -10.14 10.08
C LYS A 7 3.31 -8.83 10.87
N TRP A 8 2.85 -7.76 10.22
CA TRP A 8 2.81 -6.40 10.77
C TRP A 8 1.38 -5.88 11.03
N GLY A 9 0.37 -6.65 10.63
CA GLY A 9 -1.04 -6.36 10.87
C GLY A 9 -1.91 -7.54 10.47
N LEU A 10 -3.24 -7.36 10.47
CA LEU A 10 -4.17 -8.45 10.14
C LEU A 10 -3.93 -9.00 8.73
N TYR A 11 -3.57 -8.11 7.79
CA TYR A 11 -3.38 -8.40 6.36
C TYR A 11 -2.05 -7.89 5.79
N MET A 12 -1.18 -7.33 6.63
CA MET A 12 0.07 -6.69 6.21
C MET A 12 1.25 -7.53 6.65
N TYR A 13 2.17 -7.74 5.71
CA TYR A 13 3.42 -8.45 5.92
C TYR A 13 4.56 -7.56 5.46
N LYS A 14 5.67 -7.56 6.19
CA LYS A 14 6.93 -6.98 5.75
C LYS A 14 7.74 -8.09 5.08
N ALA A 15 8.23 -7.83 3.89
CA ALA A 15 9.12 -8.74 3.17
C ALA A 15 10.51 -8.10 3.02
N THR A 16 11.56 -8.90 3.18
CA THR A 16 12.94 -8.48 2.95
C THR A 16 13.47 -9.12 1.68
N LEU A 17 13.92 -8.29 0.74
CA LEU A 17 14.59 -8.74 -0.47
C LEU A 17 16.07 -9.04 -0.19
N SER A 18 16.68 -9.90 -1.02
CA SER A 18 18.10 -10.27 -0.88
C SER A 18 19.08 -9.09 -1.01
N ASN A 19 18.63 -7.98 -1.61
CA ASN A 19 19.38 -6.72 -1.70
C ASN A 19 19.19 -5.81 -0.47
N GLY A 20 18.51 -6.29 0.59
CA GLY A 20 18.25 -5.54 1.83
C GLY A 20 17.07 -4.58 1.75
N TRP A 21 16.34 -4.52 0.63
CA TRP A 21 15.16 -3.65 0.51
C TRP A 21 13.95 -4.25 1.21
N PHE A 22 13.19 -3.39 1.90
CA PHE A 22 11.96 -3.77 2.56
C PHE A 22 10.74 -3.46 1.71
N LEU A 23 9.81 -4.40 1.63
CA LEU A 23 8.51 -4.27 0.99
C LEU A 23 7.39 -4.45 2.02
N ALA A 24 6.27 -3.78 1.80
CA ALA A 24 5.03 -4.09 2.48
C ALA A 24 4.13 -4.89 1.52
N VAL A 25 3.64 -6.04 1.95
CA VAL A 25 2.78 -6.92 1.19
C VAL A 25 1.42 -6.97 1.87
N LYS A 26 0.39 -6.48 1.19
CA LYS A 26 -1.00 -6.56 1.64
C LYS A 26 -1.64 -7.78 1.00
N LYS A 27 -2.09 -8.72 1.83
CA LYS A 27 -2.86 -9.89 1.40
C LYS A 27 -4.35 -9.61 1.56
N LEU A 28 -5.11 -9.64 0.47
CA LEU A 28 -6.56 -9.52 0.59
C LEU A 28 -7.18 -10.85 1.07
N HIS A 29 -8.32 -10.75 1.77
CA HIS A 29 -9.03 -11.90 2.30
C HIS A 29 -9.61 -12.81 1.21
N HIS A 30 -10.20 -13.92 1.65
CA HIS A 30 -10.92 -14.90 0.84
C HIS A 30 -11.74 -14.28 -0.29
N ASP A 31 -11.75 -15.03 -1.39
CA ASP A 31 -12.33 -14.72 -2.70
C ASP A 31 -13.82 -14.39 -2.61
N SER A 32 -14.07 -13.15 -2.25
CA SER A 32 -15.38 -12.51 -2.17
C SER A 32 -15.41 -11.39 -3.19
N GLU A 33 -16.60 -11.12 -3.74
CA GLU A 33 -16.80 -10.03 -4.69
C GLU A 33 -16.34 -8.68 -4.13
N GLN A 34 -16.50 -8.46 -2.82
CA GLN A 34 -16.02 -7.25 -2.16
C GLN A 34 -14.50 -7.16 -2.12
N SER A 35 -13.80 -8.27 -1.82
CA SER A 35 -12.35 -8.32 -1.84
C SER A 35 -11.77 -8.05 -3.24
N GLU A 36 -12.46 -8.54 -4.28
CA GLU A 36 -12.09 -8.30 -5.66
C GLU A 36 -12.28 -6.83 -6.05
N LYS A 37 -13.43 -6.24 -5.72
CA LYS A 37 -13.67 -4.80 -5.93
C LYS A 37 -12.63 -3.94 -5.21
N GLN A 38 -12.25 -4.29 -3.98
CA GLN A 38 -11.19 -3.57 -3.25
C GLN A 38 -9.83 -3.72 -3.94
N PHE A 39 -9.45 -4.93 -4.35
CA PHE A 39 -8.20 -5.17 -5.06
C PHE A 39 -8.13 -4.36 -6.36
N ILE A 40 -9.17 -4.42 -7.19
CA ILE A 40 -9.23 -3.71 -8.46
C ILE A 40 -9.23 -2.20 -8.24
N SER A 41 -10.04 -1.69 -7.30
CA SER A 41 -10.08 -0.26 -6.98
C SER A 41 -8.72 0.27 -6.54
N GLU A 42 -8.05 -0.43 -5.63
CA GLU A 42 -6.74 -0.02 -5.12
C GLU A 42 -5.64 -0.12 -6.19
N LEU A 43 -5.66 -1.19 -7.00
CA LEU A 43 -4.76 -1.36 -8.13
C LEU A 43 -4.92 -0.24 -9.17
N LEU A 44 -6.16 0.07 -9.58
CA LEU A 44 -6.44 1.10 -10.57
C LEU A 44 -6.08 2.50 -10.06
N ALA A 45 -6.41 2.79 -8.80
CA ALA A 45 -6.10 4.08 -8.18
C ALA A 45 -4.57 4.28 -8.07
N LEU A 46 -3.83 3.32 -7.53
CA LEU A 46 -2.43 3.53 -7.17
C LEU A 46 -1.42 3.19 -8.28
N SER A 47 -1.80 2.38 -9.28
CA SER A 47 -0.91 2.05 -10.41
C SER A 47 -0.52 3.26 -11.25
N ARG A 48 -1.36 4.29 -11.29
CA ARG A 48 -1.18 5.49 -12.12
C ARG A 48 -0.66 6.69 -11.33
N LEU A 49 -0.63 6.60 -10.00
CA LEU A 49 -0.30 7.73 -9.13
C LEU A 49 1.13 7.63 -8.63
N ARG A 50 1.88 8.72 -8.80
CA ARG A 50 3.19 8.90 -8.17
C ARG A 50 3.23 10.27 -7.51
N HIS A 51 3.22 10.28 -6.19
CA HIS A 51 3.28 11.51 -5.41
C HIS A 51 4.02 11.26 -4.10
N VAL A 52 4.81 12.24 -3.64
CA VAL A 52 5.65 12.11 -2.43
C VAL A 52 4.85 11.82 -1.15
N ASN A 53 3.58 12.20 -1.13
CA ASN A 53 2.66 11.94 -0.01
C ASN A 53 1.71 10.75 -0.24
N LEU A 54 1.96 9.92 -1.26
CA LEU A 54 1.26 8.65 -1.49
C LEU A 54 2.28 7.51 -1.48
N ILE A 55 1.97 6.41 -0.81
CA ILE A 55 2.84 5.24 -0.81
C ILE A 55 2.78 4.58 -2.21
N PRO A 56 3.91 4.43 -2.91
CA PRO A 56 3.90 3.82 -4.24
C PRO A 56 3.51 2.33 -4.17
N LEU A 57 2.54 1.96 -5.00
CA LEU A 57 2.29 0.56 -5.37
C LEU A 57 3.40 0.15 -6.35
N LEU A 58 4.16 -0.88 -5.98
CA LEU A 58 5.26 -1.42 -6.76
C LEU A 58 4.80 -2.52 -7.71
N GLY A 59 3.75 -3.25 -7.33
CA GLY A 59 3.18 -4.31 -8.15
C GLY A 59 2.11 -5.09 -7.40
N PHE A 60 1.71 -6.21 -8.00
CA PHE A 60 0.73 -7.12 -7.45
C PHE A 60 1.10 -8.56 -7.80
N CYS A 61 0.51 -9.53 -7.09
CA CYS A 61 0.62 -10.95 -7.40
C CYS A 61 -0.77 -11.59 -7.31
N ILE A 62 -1.08 -12.45 -8.27
CA ILE A 62 -2.28 -13.28 -8.26
C ILE A 62 -1.81 -14.72 -8.46
N GLN A 63 -1.96 -15.55 -7.43
CA GLN A 63 -1.55 -16.96 -7.49
C GLN A 63 -2.44 -17.80 -6.59
N ASN A 64 -2.95 -18.94 -7.08
CA ASN A 64 -3.73 -19.90 -6.30
C ASN A 64 -4.87 -19.25 -5.47
N ASN A 65 -5.58 -18.31 -6.09
CA ASN A 65 -6.64 -17.51 -5.48
C ASN A 65 -6.21 -16.52 -4.38
N GLU A 66 -4.90 -16.32 -4.21
CA GLU A 66 -4.35 -15.27 -3.37
C GLU A 66 -4.09 -14.02 -4.21
N LYS A 67 -4.57 -12.88 -3.71
CA LYS A 67 -4.38 -11.55 -4.31
C LYS A 67 -3.51 -10.72 -3.36
N LEU A 68 -2.34 -10.33 -3.83
CA LEU A 68 -1.36 -9.55 -3.08
C LEU A 68 -1.12 -8.21 -3.76
N LEU A 69 -1.04 -7.14 -2.96
CA LEU A 69 -0.56 -5.83 -3.38
C LEU A 69 0.78 -5.54 -2.70
N VAL A 70 1.76 -5.09 -3.47
CA VAL A 70 3.15 -4.90 -3.02
C VAL A 70 3.49 -3.40 -3.06
N TYR A 71 3.94 -2.87 -1.92
CA TYR A 71 4.24 -1.46 -1.73
C TYR A 71 5.68 -1.28 -1.26
N LYS A 72 6.19 -0.05 -1.44
CA LYS A 72 7.42 0.36 -0.76
C LYS A 72 7.16 0.40 0.75
N TYR A 73 7.99 -0.29 1.54
CA TYR A 73 7.91 -0.24 2.99
C TYR A 73 8.32 1.14 3.53
N THR A 74 7.64 1.60 4.58
CA THR A 74 8.00 2.81 5.33
C THR A 74 8.13 2.46 6.81
N SER A 75 9.24 2.84 7.43
CA SER A 75 9.55 2.53 8.83
C SER A 75 8.85 3.44 9.84
N ASN A 76 8.25 4.54 9.37
CA ASN A 76 7.75 5.60 10.23
C ASN A 76 6.40 5.28 10.90
N GLY A 77 5.87 4.07 10.73
CA GLY A 77 4.59 3.68 11.33
C GLY A 77 3.38 4.39 10.72
N ASN A 78 2.23 4.22 11.36
CA ASN A 78 0.99 4.88 10.99
C ASN A 78 0.85 6.25 11.66
N LEU A 79 -0.06 7.09 11.16
CA LEU A 79 -0.28 8.43 11.69
C LEU A 79 -0.80 8.44 13.14
N TYR A 80 -1.47 7.39 13.60
CA TYR A 80 -2.01 7.31 14.96
C TYR A 80 -0.91 7.49 16.03
N ASN A 81 0.30 7.01 15.73
CA ASN A 81 1.44 7.11 16.63
C ASN A 81 2.13 8.50 16.63
N TRP A 82 1.69 9.44 15.78
CA TRP A 82 2.29 10.78 15.66
C TRP A 82 1.33 11.86 16.15
N LEU A 83 1.80 12.70 17.07
CA LEU A 83 1.05 13.85 17.59
C LEU A 83 1.07 15.04 16.61
N HIS A 84 -0.08 15.30 15.97
CA HIS A 84 -0.48 16.50 15.21
C HIS A 84 0.61 17.44 14.63
N PRO A 85 1.58 16.99 13.82
CA PRO A 85 2.54 17.90 13.21
C PRO A 85 1.90 18.58 11.99
N VAL A 86 1.95 19.91 11.92
CA VAL A 86 1.42 20.70 10.78
C VAL A 86 1.94 20.18 9.43
N LYS A 87 3.21 19.74 9.37
CA LYS A 87 3.80 19.16 8.15
C LYS A 87 3.09 17.88 7.69
N ILE A 88 2.61 17.05 8.60
CA ILE A 88 1.84 15.86 8.24
C ILE A 88 0.49 16.29 7.66
N ALA A 89 -0.22 17.21 8.29
CA ALA A 89 -1.52 17.69 7.80
C ALA A 89 -1.41 18.24 6.38
N ILE A 90 -0.37 19.04 6.10
CA ILE A 90 -0.06 19.53 4.75
C ILE A 90 0.22 18.38 3.79
N GLY A 91 1.00 17.38 4.21
CA GLY A 91 1.30 16.20 3.40
C GLY A 91 0.05 15.40 3.03
N VAL A 92 -0.83 15.14 4.01
CA VAL A 92 -2.11 14.46 3.79
C VAL A 92 -2.98 15.25 2.81
N ALA A 93 -3.12 16.57 3.02
CA ALA A 93 -3.89 17.43 2.12
C ALA A 93 -3.36 17.38 0.67
N ARG A 94 -2.04 17.42 0.48
CA ARG A 94 -1.41 17.30 -0.85
C ARG A 94 -1.65 15.92 -1.48
N GLY A 95 -1.54 14.85 -0.70
CA GLY A 95 -1.83 13.49 -1.17
C GLY A 95 -3.28 13.33 -1.62
N LEU A 96 -4.24 13.84 -0.83
CA LEU A 96 -5.65 13.84 -1.17
C LEU A 96 -5.97 14.71 -2.40
N ALA A 97 -5.37 15.89 -2.49
CA ALA A 97 -5.50 16.74 -3.68
C ALA A 97 -4.97 16.05 -4.95
N CYS A 98 -3.85 15.31 -4.83
CA CYS A 98 -3.31 14.50 -5.93
C CYS A 98 -4.31 13.43 -6.36
N LEU A 99 -4.93 12.73 -5.41
CA LEU A 99 -5.98 11.74 -5.70
C LEU A 99 -7.14 12.38 -6.46
N HIS A 100 -7.71 13.47 -5.94
CA HIS A 100 -8.86 14.14 -6.57
C HIS A 100 -8.58 14.66 -7.99
N HIS A 101 -7.38 15.16 -8.24
CA HIS A 101 -7.03 15.68 -9.57
C HIS A 101 -6.89 14.57 -10.62
N ASN A 102 -6.46 13.38 -10.20
CA ASN A 102 -6.14 12.27 -11.09
C ASN A 102 -7.23 11.19 -11.15
N THR A 103 -8.24 11.25 -10.27
CA THR A 103 -9.46 10.45 -10.37
C THR A 103 -10.46 11.15 -11.31
N LYS A 104 -10.39 10.84 -12.60
CA LYS A 104 -11.56 10.97 -13.48
C LYS A 104 -12.28 9.63 -13.43
N PHE A 105 -13.48 9.60 -12.84
CA PHE A 105 -14.42 8.49 -13.04
C PHE A 105 -14.92 8.50 -14.48
#